data_AF-A0AAD1Q6I1-F1
#
_entry.id   AF-A0AAD1Q6I1-F1
#
_cell.length_a   1.000
_cell.length_b   1.000
_cell.length_c   1.000
_cell.angle_alpha   90.00
_cell.angle_beta   90.00
_cell.angle_gamma   90.00
#
_symmetry.space_group_name_H-M   'P 1'
#
loop_
_entity.id
_entity.type
_entity.pdbx_description
1 polymer ?
#
loop_
_entity_poly.entity_id
_entity_poly.type
_entity_poly.pdbx_seq_one_letter_code
_entity_poly.pdbx_strand_id
1 'polypeptide(L)'
;MNSIRNKVIKILNDCWREERDTWESPDGKKIPFIRFSKFIFPGNDDMNSYHIAITIWSKNISIEIIQSCSEHDSEQWATTKIHRIAKVPHAEFIERSNELIQQANRNLFEKFNP
;
A
#
# COMPACT_ATOMS: atom_id res chain seq x y z
N MET A 1 -25.33 9.22 0.00
CA MET A 1 -25.01 8.18 -1.00
C MET A 1 -23.77 7.41 -0.52
N ASN A 2 -23.93 6.18 -0.02
CA ASN A 2 -22.80 5.32 0.39
C ASN A 2 -22.14 4.72 -0.85
N SER A 3 -21.21 5.46 -1.46
CA SER A 3 -20.43 4.92 -2.57
C SER A 3 -19.62 3.70 -2.10
N ILE A 4 -19.41 2.72 -2.98
CA ILE A 4 -18.55 1.57 -2.73
C ILE A 4 -17.17 2.00 -2.18
N ARG A 5 -16.66 3.14 -2.68
CA ARG A 5 -15.43 3.79 -2.20
C ARG A 5 -15.50 4.18 -0.72
N ASN A 6 -16.61 4.77 -0.26
CA ASN A 6 -16.78 5.16 1.14
C ASN A 6 -16.84 3.95 2.08
N LYS A 7 -17.38 2.81 1.61
CA LYS A 7 -17.37 1.56 2.39
C LYS A 7 -15.94 1.04 2.58
N VAL A 8 -15.12 1.07 1.52
CA VAL A 8 -13.70 0.68 1.59
C VAL A 8 -12.93 1.59 2.55
N ILE A 9 -13.11 2.91 2.45
CA ILE A 9 -12.48 3.88 3.37
C ILE A 9 -12.84 3.57 4.82
N LYS A 10 -14.11 3.28 5.10
CA LYS A 10 -14.57 2.95 6.46
C LYS A 10 -13.90 1.70 7.04
N ILE A 11 -13.58 0.70 6.21
CA ILE A 11 -12.86 -0.52 6.65
C ILE A 11 -11.42 -0.17 7.08
N LEU A 12 -10.80 0.83 6.46
CA LEU A 12 -9.38 1.16 6.63
C LEU A 12 -9.11 2.27 7.65
N ASN A 13 -10.12 3.00 8.12
CA ASN A 13 -9.91 4.28 8.80
C ASN A 13 -9.34 4.19 10.23
N ASP A 14 -9.51 3.06 10.93
CA ASP A 14 -9.24 3.03 12.38
C ASP A 14 -7.74 2.87 12.75
N CYS A 15 -6.88 2.46 11.81
CA CYS A 15 -5.47 2.12 12.10
C CYS A 15 -4.46 2.44 10.97
N TRP A 16 -4.88 3.13 9.91
CA TRP A 16 -4.05 3.34 8.72
C TRP A 16 -3.82 4.83 8.46
N ARG A 17 -2.61 5.18 8.00
CA ARG A 17 -2.31 6.54 7.56
C ARG A 17 -2.86 6.75 6.16
N GLU A 18 -3.79 7.68 6.00
CA GLU A 18 -4.38 8.07 4.73
C GLU A 18 -3.51 9.09 3.97
N GLU A 19 -3.37 8.89 2.67
CA GLU A 19 -2.72 9.78 1.71
C GLU A 19 -3.64 9.93 0.49
N ARG A 20 -3.78 11.15 -0.02
CA ARG A 20 -4.54 11.45 -1.25
C ARG A 20 -3.63 12.18 -2.22
N ASP A 21 -3.41 11.59 -3.39
CA ASP A 21 -2.56 12.18 -4.41
C ASP A 21 -2.94 11.69 -5.81
N THR A 22 -2.15 12.05 -6.80
CA THR A 22 -2.24 11.64 -8.19
C THR A 22 -0.96 10.94 -8.62
N TRP A 23 -1.12 9.81 -9.30
CA TRP A 23 -0.01 9.16 -10.01
C TRP A 23 -0.05 9.55 -11.48
N GLU A 24 1.08 9.99 -12.03
CA GLU A 24 1.19 10.27 -13.46
C GLU A 24 1.55 8.98 -14.21
N SER A 25 0.67 8.56 -15.13
CA SER A 25 0.92 7.40 -15.97
C SER A 25 1.96 7.71 -17.05
N PRO A 26 2.57 6.69 -17.69
CA PRO A 26 3.58 6.89 -18.74
C PRO A 26 3.11 7.74 -19.93
N ASP A 27 1.79 7.82 -20.16
CA ASP A 27 1.16 8.68 -21.17
C ASP A 27 0.81 10.09 -20.65
N GLY A 28 1.32 10.49 -19.48
CA GLY A 28 1.16 11.82 -18.90
C GLY A 28 -0.19 12.08 -18.23
N LYS A 29 -1.03 11.06 -18.04
CA LYS A 29 -2.34 11.24 -17.38
C LYS A 29 -2.22 11.16 -15.87
N LYS A 30 -2.84 12.11 -15.19
CA LYS A 30 -2.93 12.11 -13.72
C LYS A 30 -4.08 11.22 -13.25
N ILE A 31 -3.75 10.16 -12.52
CA ILE A 31 -4.69 9.18 -11.98
C ILE A 31 -4.80 9.42 -10.47
N PRO A 32 -5.95 9.91 -9.97
CA PRO A 32 -6.13 10.12 -8.54
C PRO A 32 -6.23 8.79 -7.79
N PHE A 33 -5.64 8.74 -6.60
CA PHE A 33 -5.73 7.61 -5.70
C PHE A 33 -5.95 8.05 -4.25
N ILE A 34 -6.40 7.12 -3.41
CA ILE A 34 -6.33 7.25 -1.95
C ILE A 34 -5.56 6.04 -1.44
N ARG A 35 -4.47 6.25 -0.73
CA ARG A 35 -3.64 5.20 -0.16
C ARG A 35 -3.79 5.17 1.35
N PHE A 36 -4.00 3.97 1.88
CA PHE A 36 -3.93 3.69 3.31
C PHE A 36 -2.66 2.89 3.55
N SER A 37 -1.78 3.38 4.40
CA SER A 37 -0.49 2.76 4.69
C SER A 37 -0.32 2.44 6.17
N LYS A 38 0.32 1.31 6.47
CA LYS A 38 0.76 0.96 7.82
C LYS A 38 2.25 0.70 7.79
N PHE A 39 3.02 1.61 8.38
CA PHE A 39 4.47 1.54 8.47
C PHE A 39 4.90 0.50 9.49
N ILE A 40 5.88 -0.29 9.09
CA ILE A 40 6.55 -1.26 9.95
C ILE A 40 8.05 -0.99 9.77
N PHE A 41 8.63 -0.37 10.79
CA PHE A 41 10.08 -0.25 10.88
C PHE A 41 10.61 -1.55 11.45
N PRO A 42 11.32 -2.33 10.64
CA PRO A 42 11.95 -3.53 11.14
C PRO A 42 12.97 -3.19 12.22
N GLY A 43 12.96 -3.91 13.34
CA GLY A 43 13.94 -3.70 14.41
C GLY A 43 15.33 -4.25 14.07
N ASN A 44 15.42 -4.99 12.96
CA ASN A 44 16.60 -5.74 12.52
C ASN A 44 17.19 -5.26 11.18
N ASP A 45 16.59 -4.23 10.57
CA ASP A 45 16.98 -3.70 9.25
C ASP A 45 16.92 -2.16 9.29
N ASP A 46 17.98 -1.57 9.85
CA ASP A 46 18.11 -0.12 10.01
C ASP A 46 18.19 0.64 8.67
N MET A 47 18.32 -0.09 7.55
CA MET A 47 18.51 0.46 6.20
C MET A 47 17.22 0.50 5.39
N ASN A 48 16.24 -0.33 5.72
CA ASN A 48 15.00 -0.43 4.96
C ASN A 48 13.78 -0.18 5.83
N SER A 49 12.83 0.56 5.28
CA SER A 49 11.49 0.64 5.84
C SER A 49 10.51 -0.11 4.96
N TYR A 50 9.60 -0.85 5.59
CA TYR A 50 8.55 -1.56 4.89
C TYR A 50 7.19 -1.00 5.31
N HIS A 51 6.25 -0.94 4.38
CA HIS A 51 4.87 -0.67 4.74
C HIS A 51 3.92 -1.41 3.85
N ILE A 52 2.82 -1.87 4.44
CA ILE A 52 1.69 -2.36 3.67
C ILE A 52 0.94 -1.13 3.19
N ALA A 53 0.64 -1.09 1.89
CA ALA A 53 -0.12 -0.05 1.24
C ALA A 53 -1.36 -0.65 0.57
N ILE A 54 -2.53 -0.08 0.87
CA ILE A 54 -3.79 -0.39 0.21
C ILE A 54 -4.21 0.86 -0.55
N THR A 55 -4.11 0.81 -1.88
CA THR A 55 -4.37 1.95 -2.75
C THR A 55 -5.68 1.78 -3.49
N ILE A 56 -6.60 2.72 -3.28
CA ILE A 56 -7.89 2.82 -3.95
C ILE A 56 -7.71 3.63 -5.23
N TRP A 57 -7.81 2.94 -6.37
CA TRP A 57 -7.83 3.53 -7.70
C TRP A 57 -9.27 3.75 -8.18
N SER A 58 -9.43 4.37 -9.35
CA SER A 58 -10.76 4.61 -9.92
C SER A 58 -11.58 3.33 -10.16
N LYS A 59 -10.92 2.22 -10.52
CA LYS A 59 -11.59 0.95 -10.91
C LYS A 59 -11.28 -0.23 -10.00
N ASN A 60 -10.22 -0.18 -9.21
CA ASN A 60 -9.71 -1.31 -8.45
C ASN A 60 -8.99 -0.86 -7.19
N ILE A 61 -8.63 -1.83 -6.36
CA ILE A 61 -7.78 -1.65 -5.19
C ILE A 61 -6.52 -2.48 -5.41
N SER A 62 -5.36 -1.89 -5.19
CA SER A 62 -4.10 -2.62 -5.07
C SER A 62 -3.71 -2.78 -3.61
N ILE A 63 -3.13 -3.94 -3.29
CA ILE A 63 -2.54 -4.24 -1.99
C ILE A 63 -1.08 -4.58 -2.25
N GLU A 64 -0.19 -3.80 -1.69
CA GLU A 64 1.22 -3.76 -2.01
C GLU A 64 2.05 -3.71 -0.73
N ILE A 65 3.22 -4.34 -0.73
CA ILE A 65 4.28 -4.09 0.24
C ILE A 65 5.26 -3.14 -0.45
N ILE A 66 5.50 -1.99 0.16
CA ILE A 66 6.43 -0.99 -0.34
C ILE A 66 7.67 -1.02 0.55
N GLN A 67 8.80 -1.37 -0.06
CA GLN A 67 10.12 -1.30 0.55
C GLN A 67 10.78 0.02 0.13
N SER A 68 11.23 0.80 1.10
CA SER A 68 12.01 2.02 0.86
C SER A 68 13.39 1.84 1.49
N CYS A 69 14.42 1.81 0.64
CA CYS A 69 15.83 1.74 1.07
C CYS A 69 16.36 3.14 1.35
N SER A 70 16.90 3.38 2.54
CA SER A 70 17.78 4.50 2.82
C SER A 70 19.23 4.00 2.75
N GLU A 71 19.95 4.31 1.67
CA GLU A 71 21.39 4.05 1.62
C GLU A 71 22.16 5.19 2.30
N HIS A 72 23.04 4.81 3.22
CA HIS A 72 24.05 5.69 3.81
C HIS A 72 25.24 5.82 2.85
N ASP A 73 25.11 6.65 1.81
CA ASP A 73 26.17 7.52 1.31
C ASP A 73 25.74 8.21 0.01
N SER A 74 25.92 9.54 0.00
CA SER A 74 26.02 10.44 -1.15
C SER A 74 25.25 10.09 -2.45
N GLU A 75 24.25 10.93 -2.75
CA GLU A 75 23.76 11.26 -4.11
C GLU A 75 22.86 10.26 -4.87
N GLN A 76 22.42 9.15 -4.30
CA GLN A 76 21.39 8.30 -4.92
C GLN A 76 20.01 8.43 -4.26
N TRP A 77 18.98 8.67 -5.09
CA TRP A 77 17.59 8.77 -4.67
C TRP A 77 17.14 7.50 -3.95
N ALA A 78 16.43 7.63 -2.82
CA ALA A 78 15.83 6.51 -2.10
C ALA A 78 15.12 5.56 -3.08
N THR A 79 15.58 4.32 -3.17
CA THR A 79 15.01 3.35 -4.09
C THR A 79 13.76 2.74 -3.46
N THR A 80 12.64 2.86 -4.17
CA THR A 80 11.36 2.27 -3.76
C THR A 80 11.11 1.00 -4.58
N LYS A 81 10.92 -0.13 -3.90
CA LYS A 81 10.46 -1.38 -4.53
C LYS A 81 9.02 -1.68 -4.10
N ILE A 82 8.17 -2.01 -5.07
CA ILE A 82 6.76 -2.30 -4.85
C ILE A 82 6.50 -3.77 -5.14
N HIS A 83 6.08 -4.51 -4.11
CA HIS A 83 5.69 -5.91 -4.21
C HIS A 83 4.16 -6.02 -4.13
N ARG A 84 3.52 -6.24 -5.28
CA ARG A 84 2.06 -6.36 -5.35
C ARG A 84 1.60 -7.72 -4.85
N ILE A 85 0.76 -7.71 -3.83
CA ILE A 85 0.10 -8.90 -3.27
C ILE A 85 -1.19 -9.20 -4.01
N ALA A 86 -2.00 -8.17 -4.26
CA ALA A 86 -3.28 -8.31 -4.93
C ALA A 86 -3.68 -7.06 -5.72
N LYS A 87 -4.52 -7.25 -6.73
CA LYS A 87 -5.25 -6.20 -7.43
C LYS A 87 -6.66 -6.69 -7.73
N VAL A 88 -7.64 -6.15 -7.03
CA VAL A 88 -9.02 -6.65 -7.05
C VAL A 88 -10.02 -5.52 -7.32
N PRO A 89 -11.19 -5.80 -7.89
CA PRO A 89 -12.30 -4.85 -7.94
C PRO A 89 -12.73 -4.44 -6.53
N HIS A 90 -13.38 -3.28 -6.41
CA HIS A 90 -13.83 -2.77 -5.12
C HIS A 90 -14.83 -3.69 -4.40
N ALA A 91 -15.72 -4.36 -5.15
CA ALA A 91 -16.72 -5.26 -4.57
C ALA A 91 -16.04 -6.48 -3.91
N GLU A 92 -15.09 -7.10 -4.61
CA GLU A 92 -14.31 -8.22 -4.08
C GLU A 92 -13.51 -7.82 -2.84
N PHE A 93 -12.90 -6.62 -2.83
CA PHE A 93 -12.20 -6.14 -1.64
C PHE A 93 -13.14 -5.99 -0.43
N ILE A 94 -14.36 -5.49 -0.62
CA ILE A 94 -15.32 -5.36 0.49
C ILE A 94 -15.63 -6.74 1.09
N GLU A 95 -15.78 -7.76 0.26
CA GLU A 95 -16.09 -9.13 0.69
C GLU A 95 -14.89 -9.84 1.36
N ARG A 96 -13.67 -9.57 0.89
CA ARG A 96 -12.45 -10.31 1.28
C ARG A 96 -11.39 -9.48 1.98
N SER A 97 -11.70 -8.25 2.40
CA SER A 97 -10.73 -7.30 2.97
C SER A 97 -9.89 -7.91 4.09
N ASN A 98 -10.51 -8.60 5.04
CA ASN A 98 -9.81 -9.24 6.15
C ASN A 98 -8.79 -10.29 5.69
N GLU A 99 -9.18 -11.17 4.77
CA GLU A 99 -8.31 -12.21 4.20
C GLU A 99 -7.11 -11.59 3.48
N LEU A 100 -7.37 -10.60 2.62
CA LEU A 100 -6.35 -9.94 1.83
C LEU A 100 -5.36 -9.15 2.70
N ILE A 101 -5.86 -8.48 3.75
CA ILE A 101 -5.02 -7.76 4.72
C ILE A 101 -4.17 -8.75 5.53
N GLN A 102 -4.75 -9.86 5.98
CA GLN A 102 -3.98 -10.91 6.69
C GLN A 102 -2.91 -11.52 5.79
N GLN A 103 -3.23 -11.78 4.52
CA GLN A 103 -2.27 -12.27 3.54
C GLN A 103 -1.11 -11.28 3.33
N ALA A 104 -1.39 -9.98 3.24
CA ALA A 104 -0.35 -8.96 3.11
C ALA A 104 0.56 -8.91 4.34
N ASN A 105 -0.01 -8.96 5.55
CA ASN A 105 0.77 -9.05 6.79
C ASN A 105 1.63 -10.31 6.82
N ARG A 106 1.06 -11.47 6.50
CA ARG A 106 1.80 -12.73 6.45
C ARG A 106 2.97 -12.67 5.45
N ASN A 107 2.74 -12.16 4.24
CA ASN A 107 3.80 -12.01 3.25
C ASN A 107 4.90 -11.07 3.72
N LEU A 108 4.54 -9.99 4.43
CA LEU A 108 5.52 -9.08 5.01
C LEU A 108 6.41 -9.81 6.02
N PHE A 109 5.82 -10.48 7.01
CA PHE A 109 6.60 -11.19 8.05
C PHE A 109 7.40 -12.37 7.52
N GLU A 110 6.84 -13.17 6.59
CA GLU A 110 7.54 -14.35 6.07
C GLU A 110 8.68 -14.03 5.10
N LYS A 111 8.52 -13.00 4.27
CA LYS A 111 9.48 -12.72 3.17
C LYS A 111 10.43 -11.59 3.46
N PHE A 112 9.99 -10.60 4.24
CA PHE A 112 10.77 -9.40 4.53
C PHE A 112 11.23 -9.35 5.98
N ASN A 113 10.75 -10.28 6.83
CA ASN A 113 11.10 -10.49 8.24
C ASN A 113 11.47 -9.19 8.99
N PRO A 114 10.57 -8.21 9.03
CA PRO A 114 10.85 -6.97 9.75
C PRO A 114 10.93 -7.16 11.26
#